data_AF-A0AAD8ENF0-F1
#
_entry.id   AF-A0AAD8ENF0-F1
#
_cell.length_a   1.000
_cell.length_b   1.000
_cell.length_c   1.000
_cell.angle_alpha   90.00
_cell.angle_beta   90.00
_cell.angle_gamma   90.00
#
_symmetry.space_group_name_H-M   'P 1'
#
loop_
_entity.id
_entity.type
_entity.pdbx_description
1 polymer ?
#
loop_
_entity_poly.entity_id
_entity_poly.type
_entity_poly.pdbx_seq_one_letter_code
_entity_poly.pdbx_strand_id
1 'polypeptide(L)'
;EFLMDLDRHKSIVVSLNIVGNLLADHTERAEELHNRLVSTNARWDQVCRNAANWQTQLQTALMENQQFHQIIVELLDSLTKTENKIRQTEPVDLNDDIIIIEAKYNQFRELRSELERCEPRVISLQEAADQLLRHSPAPEGANTTWTRLTDLRLKLQSLRRLTGVYILKLGAVLGRSTPLMSLSKE
;
A
#
# COMPACT_ATOMS: atom_id res chain seq x y z
N GLU A 1 14.64 -7.05 -19.54
CA GLU A 1 15.33 -7.92 -20.54
C GLU A 1 14.37 -8.89 -21.23
N PHE A 2 13.62 -9.73 -20.50
CA PHE A 2 12.69 -10.72 -21.09
C PHE A 2 11.71 -10.20 -22.16
N LEU A 3 11.05 -9.05 -21.96
CA LEU A 3 10.11 -8.50 -22.95
C LEU A 3 10.81 -8.02 -24.23
N MET A 4 12.06 -7.56 -24.14
CA MET A 4 12.85 -7.17 -25.31
C MET A 4 13.30 -8.40 -26.10
N ASP A 5 13.67 -9.48 -25.41
CA ASP A 5 13.98 -10.75 -26.05
C ASP A 5 12.73 -11.38 -26.70
N LEU A 6 11.57 -11.28 -26.05
CA LEU A 6 10.30 -11.71 -26.63
C LEU A 6 9.99 -10.94 -27.93
N ASP A 7 10.24 -9.63 -27.98
CA ASP A 7 10.02 -8.84 -29.20
C ASP A 7 11.02 -9.21 -30.32
N ARG A 8 12.28 -9.52 -29.97
CA ARG A 8 13.26 -10.06 -30.94
C ARG A 8 12.82 -11.42 -31.51
N HIS A 9 12.30 -12.32 -30.67
CA HIS A 9 11.83 -13.63 -31.10
C HIS A 9 10.56 -13.55 -31.97
N LYS A 10 9.73 -12.52 -31.81
CA LYS A 10 8.59 -12.25 -32.70
C LYS A 10 9.03 -12.11 -34.15
N SER A 11 10.12 -11.39 -34.41
CA SER A 11 10.66 -11.23 -35.77
C SER A 11 11.11 -12.56 -36.38
N ILE A 12 11.67 -13.47 -35.58
CA ILE A 12 12.12 -14.79 -36.05
C ILE A 12 10.92 -15.66 -36.43
N VAL A 13 9.85 -15.65 -35.62
CA VAL A 13 8.62 -16.41 -35.90
C VAL A 13 7.91 -15.89 -37.16
N VAL A 14 7.90 -14.58 -37.38
CA VAL A 14 7.38 -13.98 -38.62
C VAL A 14 8.18 -14.46 -39.83
N SER A 15 9.50 -14.41 -39.77
CA SER A 15 10.36 -14.92 -40.86
C SER A 15 10.17 -16.43 -41.10
N LEU A 16 10.03 -17.23 -40.05
CA LEU A 16 9.78 -18.67 -40.15
C LEU A 16 8.45 -18.97 -40.85
N ASN A 17 7.41 -18.20 -40.56
CA ASN A 17 6.11 -18.32 -41.23
C ASN A 17 6.17 -17.95 -42.71
N ILE A 18 6.91 -16.88 -43.06
CA ILE A 18 7.09 -16.46 -44.45
C ILE A 18 7.81 -17.56 -45.24
N VAL A 19 8.96 -18.01 -44.75
CA VAL A 19 9.77 -19.04 -45.42
C VAL A 19 9.06 -20.38 -45.45
N GLY A 20 8.38 -20.74 -44.36
CA GLY A 20 7.65 -22.00 -44.24
C GLY A 20 6.45 -22.09 -45.20
N ASN A 21 5.69 -21.01 -45.37
CA ASN A 21 4.59 -20.97 -46.34
C ASN A 21 5.11 -21.04 -47.79
N LEU A 22 6.17 -20.29 -48.11
CA LEU A 22 6.78 -20.32 -49.45
C LEU A 22 7.29 -21.73 -49.82
N LEU A 23 7.89 -22.43 -48.85
CA LEU A 23 8.37 -23.79 -49.08
C LEU A 23 7.21 -24.78 -49.22
N ALA A 24 6.13 -24.63 -48.46
CA ALA A 24 4.98 -25.51 -48.53
C ALA A 24 4.37 -25.58 -49.95
N ASP A 25 4.45 -24.49 -50.74
CA ASP A 25 3.98 -24.43 -52.13
C ASP A 25 4.83 -25.26 -53.11
N HIS A 26 6.01 -25.71 -52.69
CA HIS A 26 7.01 -26.35 -53.56
C HIS A 26 7.50 -27.72 -53.07
N THR A 27 6.89 -28.30 -52.02
CA THR A 27 7.32 -29.62 -51.49
C THR A 27 6.20 -30.65 -51.48
N GLU A 28 6.54 -31.92 -51.73
CA GLU A 28 5.65 -33.08 -51.54
C GLU A 28 5.30 -33.33 -50.05
N ARG A 29 5.98 -32.66 -49.11
CA ARG A 29 5.77 -32.73 -47.64
C ARG A 29 5.09 -31.48 -47.08
N ALA A 30 4.34 -30.75 -47.91
CA ALA A 30 3.69 -29.49 -47.53
C ALA A 30 2.83 -29.62 -46.27
N GLU A 31 2.09 -30.73 -46.13
CA GLU A 31 1.21 -30.99 -44.99
C GLU A 31 1.99 -31.15 -43.67
N GLU A 32 3.13 -31.86 -43.70
CA GLU A 32 4.00 -32.03 -42.53
C GLU A 32 4.63 -30.68 -42.11
N LEU A 33 5.08 -29.88 -43.08
CA LEU A 33 5.63 -28.55 -42.83
C LEU A 33 4.57 -27.59 -42.26
N HIS A 34 3.36 -27.62 -42.82
CA HIS A 34 2.23 -26.83 -42.34
C HIS A 34 1.88 -27.19 -40.89
N ASN A 35 1.75 -28.48 -40.57
CA ASN A 35 1.47 -28.95 -39.21
C ASN A 35 2.54 -28.50 -38.20
N ARG A 36 3.82 -28.49 -38.60
CA ARG A 36 4.92 -27.99 -37.77
C ARG A 36 4.86 -26.47 -37.56
N LEU A 37 4.51 -25.70 -38.59
CA LEU A 37 4.32 -24.25 -38.48
C LEU A 37 3.16 -23.92 -37.54
N VAL A 38 2.02 -24.58 -37.72
CA VAL A 38 0.85 -24.44 -36.84
C VAL A 38 1.20 -24.73 -35.39
N SER A 39 1.88 -25.85 -35.11
CA SER A 39 2.32 -26.20 -33.76
C SER A 39 3.29 -25.18 -33.15
N THR A 40 4.24 -24.68 -33.96
CA THR A 40 5.21 -23.68 -33.51
C THR A 40 4.54 -22.34 -33.20
N ASN A 41 3.60 -21.90 -34.05
CA ASN A 41 2.80 -20.70 -33.82
C ASN A 41 1.93 -20.82 -32.58
N ALA A 42 1.27 -21.97 -32.37
CA ALA A 42 0.45 -22.21 -31.18
C ALA A 42 1.28 -22.12 -29.89
N ARG A 43 2.50 -22.66 -29.89
CA ARG A 43 3.44 -22.55 -28.76
C ARG A 43 3.90 -21.10 -28.55
N TRP A 44 4.22 -20.40 -29.64
CA TRP A 44 4.59 -18.99 -29.59
C TRP A 44 3.48 -18.11 -29.00
N ASP A 45 2.24 -18.32 -29.43
CA ASP A 45 1.07 -17.60 -28.92
C ASP A 45 0.85 -17.88 -27.44
N GLN A 46 1.09 -19.12 -26.98
CA GLN A 46 1.01 -19.45 -25.57
C GLN A 46 2.09 -18.73 -24.74
N VAL A 47 3.32 -18.65 -25.24
CA VAL A 47 4.40 -17.87 -24.60
C VAL A 47 4.01 -16.40 -24.52
N CYS A 48 3.48 -15.82 -25.60
CA CYS A 48 3.03 -14.43 -25.61
C CYS A 48 1.90 -14.17 -24.60
N ARG A 49 0.90 -15.05 -24.53
CA ARG A 49 -0.19 -14.96 -23.55
C ARG A 49 0.32 -15.03 -22.11
N ASN A 50 1.22 -15.97 -21.82
CA ASN A 50 1.81 -16.13 -20.51
C ASN A 50 2.65 -14.89 -20.12
N ALA A 51 3.45 -14.38 -21.04
CA ALA A 51 4.26 -13.17 -20.83
C ALA A 51 3.38 -11.95 -20.55
N ALA A 52 2.30 -11.76 -21.33
CA ALA A 52 1.35 -10.66 -21.12
C ALA A 52 0.65 -10.76 -19.75
N ASN A 53 0.19 -11.97 -19.37
CA ASN A 53 -0.42 -12.19 -18.07
C ASN A 53 0.56 -11.89 -16.92
N TRP A 54 1.79 -12.38 -17.03
CA TRP A 54 2.83 -12.11 -16.04
C TRP A 54 3.18 -10.62 -15.94
N GLN A 55 3.27 -9.91 -17.07
CA GLN A 55 3.48 -8.47 -17.09
C GLN A 55 2.36 -7.72 -16.36
N THR A 56 1.10 -8.07 -16.63
CA THR A 56 -0.05 -7.46 -15.95
C THR A 56 0.01 -7.70 -14.44
N GLN A 57 0.29 -8.93 -14.00
CA GLN A 57 0.42 -9.26 -12.57
C GLN A 57 1.54 -8.47 -11.90
N LEU A 58 2.70 -8.34 -12.55
CA LEU A 58 3.82 -7.56 -12.04
C LEU A 58 3.47 -6.06 -11.93
N GLN A 59 2.79 -5.51 -12.94
CA GLN A 59 2.36 -4.10 -12.91
C GLN A 59 1.36 -3.83 -11.78
N THR A 60 0.39 -4.73 -11.58
CA THR A 60 -0.55 -4.64 -10.46
C THR A 60 0.19 -4.70 -9.13
N ALA A 61 1.06 -5.69 -8.92
CA ALA A 61 1.81 -5.84 -7.68
C ALA A 61 2.72 -4.64 -7.40
N LEU A 62 3.35 -4.07 -8.44
CA LEU A 62 4.17 -2.85 -8.31
C LEU A 62 3.31 -1.65 -7.88
N MET A 63 2.15 -1.46 -8.49
CA MET A 63 1.23 -0.37 -8.15
C MET A 63 0.74 -0.50 -6.70
N GLU A 64 0.32 -1.70 -6.29
CA GLU A 64 -0.11 -1.98 -4.91
C GLU A 64 1.01 -1.72 -3.91
N ASN A 65 2.24 -2.14 -4.22
CA ASN A 65 3.41 -1.89 -3.37
C ASN A 65 3.72 -0.38 -3.24
N GLN A 66 3.65 0.38 -4.35
CA GLN A 66 3.85 1.83 -4.31
C GLN A 66 2.78 2.54 -3.48
N GLN A 67 1.50 2.19 -3.68
CA GLN A 67 0.40 2.75 -2.89
C GLN A 67 0.56 2.44 -1.41
N PHE A 68 0.94 1.21 -1.08
CA PHE A 68 1.21 0.78 0.29
C PHE A 68 2.29 1.64 0.96
N HIS A 69 3.44 1.83 0.29
CA HIS A 69 4.51 2.68 0.84
C HIS A 69 4.11 4.15 0.94
N GLN A 70 3.36 4.67 -0.02
CA GLN A 70 2.85 6.04 -0.01
C GLN A 70 1.93 6.30 1.19
N ILE A 71 0.99 5.39 1.47
CA ILE A 71 0.07 5.52 2.62
C ILE A 71 0.86 5.53 3.94
N ILE A 72 1.90 4.69 4.08
CA ILE A 72 2.78 4.70 5.27
C ILE A 72 3.44 6.07 5.45
N VAL A 73 3.98 6.65 4.37
CA VAL A 73 4.63 7.97 4.42
C VAL A 73 3.65 9.06 4.83
N GLU A 74 2.46 9.10 4.21
CA GLU A 74 1.42 10.07 4.55
C GLU A 74 0.96 9.99 6.00
N LEU A 75 0.78 8.76 6.51
CA LEU A 75 0.39 8.55 7.91
C LEU A 75 1.51 8.99 8.86
N LEU A 76 2.77 8.67 8.57
CA LEU A 76 3.90 9.12 9.39
C LEU A 76 4.01 10.64 9.44
N ASP A 77 3.80 11.32 8.30
CA ASP A 77 3.77 12.78 8.23
C ASP A 77 2.61 13.36 9.05
N SER A 78 1.40 12.81 8.90
CA SER A 78 0.23 13.22 9.69
C SER A 78 0.47 13.06 11.19
N LEU A 79 0.97 11.90 11.64
CA LEU A 79 1.26 11.65 13.06
C LEU A 79 2.36 12.57 13.60
N THR A 80 3.36 12.89 12.77
CA THR A 80 4.44 13.80 13.17
C THR A 80 3.95 15.25 13.26
N LYS A 81 3.07 15.68 12.35
CA LYS A 81 2.39 16.98 12.45
C LYS A 81 1.53 17.07 13.70
N THR A 82 0.74 16.04 14.01
CA THR A 82 -0.05 15.98 15.24
C THR A 82 0.83 16.02 16.49
N GLU A 83 1.93 15.26 16.52
CA GLU A 83 2.89 15.29 17.63
C GLU A 83 3.48 16.69 17.83
N ASN A 84 3.89 17.36 16.75
CA ASN A 84 4.45 18.71 16.82
C ASN A 84 3.42 19.73 17.31
N LYS A 85 2.16 19.64 16.85
CA LYS A 85 1.07 20.49 17.37
C LYS A 85 0.89 20.29 18.88
N ILE A 86 0.90 19.04 19.36
CA ILE A 86 0.78 18.76 20.81
C ILE A 86 1.96 19.36 21.58
N ARG A 87 3.20 19.16 21.10
CA ARG A 87 4.41 19.71 21.73
C ARG A 87 4.40 21.24 21.81
N GLN A 88 3.86 21.92 20.80
CA GLN A 88 3.72 23.38 20.80
C GLN A 88 2.68 23.88 21.81
N THR A 89 1.67 23.08 22.12
CA THR A 89 0.64 23.40 23.11
C THR A 89 1.08 23.05 24.54
N GLU A 90 2.23 22.42 24.72
CA GLU A 90 2.79 22.04 26.03
C GLU A 90 3.80 23.09 26.55
N PRO A 91 3.78 23.47 27.85
CA PRO A 91 2.87 23.04 28.89
C PRO A 91 1.47 23.68 28.78
N VAL A 92 0.44 22.87 29.02
CA VAL A 92 -0.93 23.37 29.17
C VAL A 92 -1.05 23.99 30.56
N ASP A 93 -0.98 25.31 30.65
CA ASP A 93 -1.37 26.03 31.86
C ASP A 93 -2.90 25.96 32.02
N LEU A 94 -3.35 25.41 33.15
CA LEU A 94 -4.77 25.26 33.49
C LEU A 94 -5.33 26.51 34.19
N ASN A 95 -4.47 27.50 34.50
CA ASN A 95 -4.86 28.79 35.05
C ASN A 95 -4.99 29.89 33.97
N ASP A 96 -4.78 29.55 32.70
CA ASP A 96 -5.03 30.44 31.56
C ASP A 96 -6.49 30.92 31.54
N ASP A 97 -6.75 32.02 30.83
CA ASP A 97 -8.10 32.50 30.58
C ASP A 97 -9.00 31.40 29.98
N ILE A 98 -10.26 31.34 30.43
CA ILE A 98 -11.24 30.34 29.99
C ILE A 98 -11.34 30.27 28.46
N ILE A 99 -11.20 31.41 27.76
CA ILE A 99 -11.21 31.50 26.29
C ILE A 99 -10.02 30.71 25.68
N ILE A 100 -8.84 30.79 26.29
CA ILE A 100 -7.64 30.08 25.85
C ILE A 100 -7.79 28.58 26.12
N ILE A 101 -8.32 28.21 27.29
CA ILE A 101 -8.59 26.81 27.66
C ILE A 101 -9.60 26.19 26.70
N GLU A 102 -10.65 26.92 26.32
CA GLU A 102 -11.66 26.52 25.34
C GLU A 102 -11.04 26.32 23.94
N ALA A 103 -10.19 27.22 23.49
CA ALA A 103 -9.48 27.09 22.22
C ALA A 103 -8.58 25.85 22.20
N LYS A 104 -7.78 25.62 23.26
CA LYS A 104 -6.94 24.43 23.43
C LYS A 104 -7.80 23.16 23.44
N TYR A 105 -8.93 23.15 24.14
CA TYR A 105 -9.85 22.00 24.19
C TYR A 105 -10.35 21.62 22.80
N ASN A 106 -10.83 22.60 22.02
CA ASN A 106 -11.32 22.37 20.67
C ASN A 106 -10.21 21.90 19.73
N GLN A 107 -9.00 22.46 19.84
CA GLN A 107 -7.83 22.01 19.10
C GLN A 107 -7.52 20.53 19.39
N PHE A 108 -7.46 20.11 20.66
CA PHE A 108 -7.20 18.70 21.00
C PHE A 108 -8.30 17.76 20.52
N ARG A 109 -9.57 18.20 20.49
CA ARG A 109 -10.67 17.41 19.91
C ARG A 109 -10.53 17.21 18.40
N GLU A 110 -10.11 18.25 17.68
CA GLU A 110 -9.83 18.16 16.24
C GLU A 110 -8.66 17.18 15.99
N LEU A 111 -7.56 17.30 16.74
CA LEU A 111 -6.43 16.37 16.66
C LEU A 111 -6.85 14.93 16.93
N ARG A 112 -7.73 14.71 17.92
CA ARG A 112 -8.26 13.37 18.20
C ARG A 112 -9.06 12.81 17.02
N SER A 113 -9.88 13.63 16.36
CA SER A 113 -10.62 13.21 15.17
C SER A 113 -9.69 12.86 14.00
N GLU A 114 -8.62 13.64 13.78
CA GLU A 114 -7.58 13.33 12.79
C GLU A 114 -6.93 11.96 13.07
N LEU A 115 -6.59 11.68 14.33
CA LEU A 115 -5.99 10.41 14.74
C LEU A 115 -6.96 9.23 14.58
N GLU A 116 -8.24 9.40 14.92
CA GLU A 116 -9.28 8.37 14.73
C GLU A 116 -9.48 8.03 13.25
N ARG A 117 -9.33 9.01 12.34
CA ARG A 117 -9.38 8.76 10.89
C ARG A 117 -8.16 8.01 10.35
N CYS A 118 -7.04 8.03 11.08
CA CYS A 118 -5.84 7.27 10.70
C CYS A 118 -5.97 5.79 11.02
N GLU A 119 -6.72 5.41 12.05
CA GLU A 119 -6.88 4.03 12.55
C GLU A 119 -7.26 3.00 11.47
N PRO A 120 -8.34 3.17 10.68
CA PRO A 120 -8.70 2.20 9.66
C PRO A 120 -7.61 2.03 8.59
N ARG A 121 -6.87 3.10 8.28
CA ARG A 121 -5.75 3.05 7.31
C ARG A 121 -4.60 2.20 7.83
N VAL A 122 -4.29 2.28 9.13
CA VAL A 122 -3.27 1.44 9.77
C VAL A 122 -3.68 -0.03 9.72
N ILE A 123 -4.94 -0.34 10.03
CA ILE A 123 -5.47 -1.70 10.00
C ILE A 123 -5.39 -2.29 8.58
N SER A 124 -5.86 -1.55 7.58
CA SER A 124 -5.78 -2.00 6.17
C SER A 124 -4.34 -2.23 5.71
N LEU A 125 -3.38 -1.41 6.17
CA LEU A 125 -1.96 -1.63 5.89
C LEU A 125 -1.44 -2.91 6.56
N GLN A 126 -1.84 -3.20 7.79
CA GLN A 126 -1.44 -4.44 8.47
C GLN A 126 -1.99 -5.67 7.74
N GLU A 127 -3.26 -5.64 7.34
CA GLU A 127 -3.89 -6.71 6.56
C GLU A 127 -3.21 -6.92 5.21
N ALA A 128 -2.89 -5.84 4.49
CA ALA A 128 -2.17 -5.91 3.22
C ALA A 128 -0.76 -6.50 3.42
N ALA A 129 -0.05 -6.10 4.48
CA ALA A 129 1.25 -6.64 4.81
C ALA A 129 1.19 -8.14 5.17
N ASP A 130 0.19 -8.57 5.94
CA ASP A 130 -0.03 -9.98 6.29
C ASP A 130 -0.29 -10.85 5.06
N GLN A 131 -1.08 -10.34 4.10
CA GLN A 131 -1.32 -11.02 2.83
C GLN A 131 -0.03 -11.20 2.03
N LEU A 132 0.85 -10.19 2.00
CA LEU A 132 2.15 -10.28 1.32
C LEU A 132 3.05 -11.37 1.93
N LEU A 133 3.08 -11.51 3.26
CA LEU A 133 3.86 -12.55 3.93
C LEU A 133 3.36 -13.98 3.67
N ARG A 134 2.05 -14.14 3.42
CA ARG A 134 1.48 -15.47 3.11
C ARG A 134 1.87 -15.96 1.72
N HIS A 135 2.12 -15.05 0.80
CA HIS A 135 2.36 -15.38 -0.62
C HIS A 135 3.83 -15.29 -1.05
N SER A 136 4.72 -14.76 -0.20
CA SER A 136 6.16 -14.66 -0.51
C SER A 136 7.01 -14.99 0.72
N PRO A 137 8.09 -15.80 0.59
CA PRO A 137 9.14 -15.81 1.61
C PRO A 137 9.65 -14.38 1.78
N ALA A 138 9.80 -13.94 3.02
CA ALA A 138 9.99 -12.54 3.39
C ALA A 138 11.14 -11.92 2.55
N PRO A 139 10.86 -10.96 1.64
CA PRO A 139 11.91 -10.30 0.89
C PRO A 139 12.83 -9.50 1.83
N GLU A 140 14.08 -9.31 1.43
CA GLU A 140 15.02 -8.40 2.10
C GLU A 140 14.36 -7.00 2.18
N GLY A 141 13.96 -6.57 3.38
CA GLY A 141 13.19 -5.32 3.60
C GLY A 141 11.76 -5.50 4.10
N ALA A 142 11.24 -6.74 4.14
CA ALA A 142 9.98 -7.03 4.84
C ALA A 142 10.08 -6.59 6.30
N ASN A 143 11.18 -6.97 6.97
CA ASN A 143 11.41 -6.65 8.39
C ASN A 143 11.35 -5.14 8.66
N THR A 144 11.96 -4.31 7.81
CA THR A 144 11.92 -2.84 7.96
C THR A 144 10.52 -2.27 7.78
N THR A 145 9.74 -2.84 6.86
CA THR A 145 8.35 -2.42 6.63
C THR A 145 7.47 -2.73 7.84
N TRP A 146 7.67 -3.91 8.44
CA TRP A 146 6.99 -4.33 9.66
C TRP A 146 7.36 -3.51 10.89
N THR A 147 8.65 -3.19 11.05
CA THR A 147 9.10 -2.27 12.10
C THR A 147 8.38 -0.92 11.94
N ARG A 148 8.33 -0.36 10.73
CA ARG A 148 7.64 0.90 10.47
C ARG A 148 6.14 0.85 10.75
N LEU A 149 5.45 -0.23 10.38
CA LEU A 149 4.02 -0.41 10.69
C LEU A 149 3.78 -0.51 12.20
N THR A 150 4.65 -1.24 12.90
CA THR A 150 4.58 -1.38 14.36
C THR A 150 4.80 -0.04 15.05
N ASP A 151 5.82 0.71 14.62
CA ASP A 151 6.13 2.04 15.13
C ASP A 151 4.98 3.01 14.88
N LEU A 152 4.39 2.97 13.69
CA LEU A 152 3.23 3.79 13.31
C LEU A 152 2.04 3.48 14.22
N ARG A 153 1.75 2.18 14.47
CA ARG A 153 0.68 1.75 15.38
C ARG A 153 0.92 2.25 16.81
N LEU A 154 2.12 2.05 17.34
CA LEU A 154 2.48 2.49 18.69
C LEU A 154 2.41 4.01 18.83
N LYS A 155 2.89 4.75 17.82
CA LYS A 155 2.84 6.21 17.78
C LYS A 155 1.39 6.71 17.75
N LEU A 156 0.54 6.12 16.91
CA LEU A 156 -0.89 6.44 16.86
C LEU A 156 -1.57 6.21 18.23
N GLN A 157 -1.34 5.06 18.86
CA GLN A 157 -1.90 4.74 20.17
C GLN A 157 -1.43 5.72 21.26
N SER A 158 -0.14 6.04 21.28
CA SER A 158 0.43 7.01 22.23
C SER A 158 -0.20 8.39 22.08
N LEU A 159 -0.29 8.90 20.84
CA LEU A 159 -0.89 10.21 20.55
C LEU A 159 -2.39 10.25 20.89
N ARG A 160 -3.15 9.18 20.61
CA ARG A 160 -4.57 9.07 21.00
C ARG A 160 -4.75 9.09 22.51
N ARG A 161 -3.90 8.36 23.25
CA ARG A 161 -3.92 8.38 24.71
C ARG A 161 -3.61 9.77 25.25
N LEU A 162 -2.58 10.42 24.71
CA LEU A 162 -2.13 11.74 25.13
C LEU A 162 -3.19 12.81 24.88
N THR A 163 -3.71 12.89 23.65
CA THR A 163 -4.81 13.81 23.29
C THR A 163 -6.05 13.55 24.14
N GLY A 164 -6.41 12.28 24.39
CA GLY A 164 -7.50 11.91 25.29
C GLY A 164 -7.33 12.45 26.72
N VAL A 165 -6.12 12.34 27.29
CA VAL A 165 -5.81 12.89 28.62
C VAL A 165 -5.95 14.41 28.65
N TYR A 166 -5.47 15.13 27.62
CA TYR A 166 -5.61 16.60 27.56
C TYR A 166 -7.06 17.05 27.41
N ILE A 167 -7.85 16.37 26.57
CA ILE A 167 -9.29 16.65 26.42
C ILE A 167 -10.00 16.47 27.77
N LEU A 168 -9.68 15.43 28.53
CA LEU A 168 -10.26 15.20 29.86
C LEU A 168 -9.86 16.30 30.85
N LYS A 169 -8.57 16.66 30.91
CA LYS A 169 -8.08 17.72 31.82
C LYS A 169 -8.70 19.08 31.51
N LEU A 170 -8.67 19.49 30.24
CA LEU A 170 -9.24 20.77 29.79
C LEU A 170 -10.76 20.78 29.94
N GLY A 171 -11.43 19.68 29.60
CA GLY A 171 -12.88 19.53 29.78
C GLY A 171 -13.31 19.62 31.24
N ALA A 172 -12.53 19.07 32.18
CA ALA A 172 -12.78 19.19 33.61
C ALA A 172 -12.72 20.65 34.09
N VAL A 173 -11.73 21.43 33.63
CA VAL A 173 -11.62 22.87 33.96
C VAL A 173 -12.78 23.68 33.38
N LEU A 174 -13.26 23.31 32.20
CA LEU A 174 -14.41 23.94 31.54
C LEU A 174 -15.78 23.50 32.09
N GLY A 175 -15.81 22.61 33.10
CA GLY A 175 -17.06 22.03 33.62
C GLY A 175 -17.78 21.10 32.64
N ARG A 176 -17.11 20.68 31.56
CA ARG A 176 -17.61 19.80 30.50
C ARG A 176 -17.14 18.38 30.75
N SER A 177 -17.62 17.77 31.83
CA SER A 177 -17.42 16.33 32.05
C SER A 177 -18.24 15.55 31.03
N THR A 178 -17.65 15.19 29.89
CA THR A 178 -18.22 14.15 29.01
C THR A 178 -18.18 12.80 29.74
N PRO A 179 -19.29 12.04 29.79
CA PRO A 179 -19.28 10.70 30.35
C PRO A 179 -18.31 9.82 29.57
N LEU A 180 -17.62 8.93 30.28
CA LEU A 180 -16.86 7.80 29.75
C LEU A 180 -17.73 6.98 28.79
N MET A 181 -17.79 7.34 27.51
CA MET A 181 -18.22 6.40 26.48
C MET A 181 -17.05 5.47 26.18
N SER A 182 -17.14 4.30 26.81
CA SER A 182 -16.60 3.02 26.37
C SER A 182 -15.13 3.03 25.92
N LEU A 183 -14.22 3.11 26.90
CA LEU A 183 -13.05 2.23 26.89
C LEU A 183 -13.50 0.84 27.39
N SER A 184 -14.43 0.22 26.67
CA SER A 184 -14.71 -1.21 26.82
C SER A 184 -14.01 -1.92 25.68
N LYS A 185 -12.95 -2.64 26.03
CA LYS A 185 -12.47 -3.89 25.43
C LYS A 185 -12.40 -3.92 23.90
N GLU A 186 -11.17 -3.87 23.39
CA GLU A 186 -10.55 -4.95 22.59
C GLU A 186 -9.05 -4.67 22.42
#